data_AF-A0A9J7IN37-F1
#
_entry.id   AF-A0A9J7IN37-F1
#
_cell.length_a   1.000
_cell.length_b   1.000
_cell.length_c   1.000
_cell.angle_alpha   90.00
_cell.angle_beta   90.00
_cell.angle_gamma   90.00
#
_symmetry.space_group_name_H-M   'P 1'
#
loop_
_entity.id
_entity.type
_entity.pdbx_description
1 polymer ?
#
loop_
_entity_poly.entity_id
_entity_poly.type
_entity_poly.pdbx_seq_one_letter_code
_entity_poly.pdbx_strand_id
1 'polypeptide(L)'
;MELRRHKSGGTSFLTFWIFLLQMLGSARRGAEGHGRLMDPPARNSMWRFGFPNPVNYNDNELFCGGYAVQWEQNEGKCGVCGDAHHIPEPRPHEAGGMYGKGIVTRHYSVGQEIEVEVELTANHLGTFVMKLCPNNNPKQEASQECFDRYPLYISETRDDRFLIPLDTAKKEIFRYKVRLPPYVTCTQCVLQWTYYTGNMWGVCSNGTEAVGCGRSETFRNCADVSVITSTGGLPPAFAGDLRRDYPFLLYYRDLNMPRNVYPLVVRDQVCVPTRSFSRLPGMLSWCQTNCLRYPPNCPEELCTCPQVCEATGELEGREGADVYCMDQCIVYPPRCPANRCSCY
;
A
#
# COMPACT_ATOMS: atom_id res chain seq x y z
N MET A 1 43.46 48.15 47.51
CA MET A 1 42.10 48.45 47.04
C MET A 1 42.02 47.99 45.59
N GLU A 2 41.70 46.71 45.37
CA GLU A 2 41.56 46.12 44.04
C GLU A 2 40.13 45.64 43.86
N LEU A 3 39.43 46.27 42.92
CA LEU A 3 38.03 46.05 42.58
C LEU A 3 37.91 44.82 41.69
N ARG A 4 37.18 43.79 42.16
CA ARG A 4 36.67 42.69 41.34
C ARG A 4 35.62 43.24 40.37
N ARG A 5 35.81 43.01 39.07
CA ARG A 5 34.84 43.32 38.01
C ARG A 5 34.18 42.02 37.53
N HIS A 6 32.91 41.82 37.86
CA HIS A 6 32.09 40.72 37.32
C HIS A 6 31.64 41.09 35.90
N LYS A 7 31.87 40.21 34.91
CA LYS A 7 31.23 40.29 33.59
C LYS A 7 30.08 39.28 33.54
N SER A 8 28.87 39.81 33.39
CA SER A 8 27.66 39.07 33.02
C SER A 8 27.71 38.74 31.53
N GLY A 9 27.62 37.46 31.17
CA GLY A 9 27.46 36.99 29.80
C GLY A 9 25.98 36.76 29.50
N GLY A 10 25.33 37.76 28.89
CA GLY A 10 23.96 37.64 28.40
C GLY A 10 23.91 36.83 27.11
N THR A 11 23.11 35.77 27.09
CA THR A 11 22.74 35.05 25.87
C THR A 11 21.78 35.92 25.05
N SER A 12 22.11 36.15 23.78
CA SER A 12 21.37 37.04 22.87
C SER A 12 20.00 36.44 22.52
N PHE A 13 18.91 37.22 22.65
CA PHE A 13 17.56 36.84 22.23
C PHE A 13 17.48 36.32 20.78
N LEU A 14 18.44 36.70 19.92
CA LEU A 14 18.51 36.26 18.53
C LEU A 14 18.83 34.77 18.38
N THR A 15 19.66 34.19 19.26
CA THR A 15 20.00 32.76 19.18
C THR A 15 18.83 31.88 19.60
N PHE A 16 17.98 32.36 20.52
CA PHE A 16 16.79 31.64 20.95
C PHE A 16 15.74 31.51 19.84
N TRP A 17 15.54 32.57 19.04
CA TRP A 17 14.63 32.53 17.88
C TRP A 17 15.15 31.67 16.73
N ILE A 18 16.46 31.67 16.47
CA ILE A 18 17.06 30.78 15.44
C ILE A 18 16.92 29.31 15.85
N PHE A 19 17.13 28.98 17.13
CA PHE A 19 16.88 27.63 17.65
C PHE A 19 15.39 27.25 17.55
N LEU A 20 14.47 28.16 17.86
CA LEU A 20 13.03 27.89 17.74
C LEU A 20 12.61 27.64 16.28
N LEU A 21 13.11 28.42 15.32
CA LEU A 21 12.86 28.22 13.89
C LEU A 21 13.50 26.94 13.33
N GLN A 22 14.68 26.53 13.82
CA GLN A 22 15.29 25.24 13.44
C GLN A 22 14.50 24.04 14.01
N MET A 23 13.89 24.19 15.19
CA MET A 23 13.02 23.16 15.79
C MET A 23 11.65 23.10 15.10
N LEU A 24 11.12 24.21 14.59
CA LEU A 24 9.88 24.28 13.79
C LEU A 24 10.07 23.78 12.35
N GLY A 25 11.28 23.88 11.79
CA GLY A 25 11.62 23.34 10.47
C GLY A 25 11.85 21.81 10.44
N SER A 26 12.02 21.20 11.61
CA SER A 26 12.12 19.74 11.78
C SER A 26 10.74 19.13 12.04
N ALA A 27 9.75 19.49 11.21
CA ALA A 27 8.61 18.62 11.02
C ALA A 27 9.16 17.33 10.41
N ARG A 28 9.43 16.33 11.26
CA ARG A 28 9.84 14.99 10.87
C ARG A 28 8.76 14.46 9.95
N ARG A 29 8.98 14.55 8.63
CA ARG A 29 8.21 13.79 7.66
C ARG A 29 8.57 12.33 7.95
N GLY A 30 7.67 11.62 8.62
CA GLY A 30 7.77 10.17 8.70
C GLY A 30 7.92 9.65 7.28
N ALA A 31 8.85 8.71 7.08
CA ALA A 31 8.91 7.97 5.83
C ALA A 31 7.58 7.21 5.71
N GLU A 32 6.88 7.41 4.61
CA GLU A 32 5.51 6.92 4.37
C GLU A 32 5.60 5.57 3.68
N GLY A 33 5.04 4.54 4.33
CA GLY A 33 4.92 3.23 3.72
C GLY A 33 4.15 3.29 2.41
N HIS A 34 4.34 2.29 1.56
CA HIS A 34 3.52 2.17 0.37
C HIS A 34 3.25 0.71 0.08
N GLY A 35 1.97 0.33 0.07
CA GLY A 35 1.59 -1.06 -0.07
C GLY A 35 0.16 -1.26 -0.51
N ARG A 36 -0.06 -2.38 -1.22
CA ARG A 36 -1.37 -2.79 -1.71
C ARG A 36 -1.58 -4.30 -1.64
N LEU A 37 -2.82 -4.69 -1.43
CA LEU A 37 -3.27 -6.06 -1.59
C LEU A 37 -3.52 -6.36 -3.08
N MET A 38 -2.84 -7.38 -3.59
CA MET A 38 -2.84 -7.78 -5.01
C MET A 38 -3.59 -9.09 -5.26
N ASP A 39 -3.57 -10.04 -4.32
CA ASP A 39 -4.42 -11.23 -4.36
C ASP A 39 -5.04 -11.49 -2.97
N PRO A 40 -6.37 -11.52 -2.83
CA PRO A 40 -7.36 -11.12 -3.83
C PRO A 40 -7.21 -9.64 -4.23
N PRO A 41 -7.42 -9.26 -5.51
CA PRO A 41 -7.32 -7.87 -5.94
C PRO A 41 -8.24 -6.96 -5.12
N ALA A 42 -7.65 -6.00 -4.42
CA ALA A 42 -8.42 -5.02 -3.66
C ALA A 42 -9.02 -3.93 -4.55
N ARG A 43 -10.09 -3.29 -4.09
CA ARG A 43 -10.89 -2.27 -4.81
C ARG A 43 -10.05 -1.20 -5.51
N ASN A 44 -8.98 -0.75 -4.85
CA ASN A 44 -7.97 0.19 -5.32
C ASN A 44 -7.08 -0.36 -6.45
N SER A 45 -6.74 -1.65 -6.41
CA SER A 45 -5.79 -2.32 -7.32
C SER A 45 -6.47 -3.08 -8.46
N MET A 46 -7.80 -3.25 -8.42
CA MET A 46 -8.57 -4.05 -9.40
C MET A 46 -8.27 -3.68 -10.86
N TRP A 47 -8.05 -2.39 -11.17
CA TRP A 47 -7.75 -1.93 -12.52
C TRP A 47 -6.45 -2.54 -13.10
N ARG A 48 -5.49 -2.92 -12.25
CA ARG A 48 -4.21 -3.56 -12.64
C ARG A 48 -4.40 -4.94 -13.26
N PHE A 49 -5.56 -5.55 -12.99
CA PHE A 49 -5.96 -6.88 -13.45
C PHE A 49 -7.04 -6.80 -14.55
N GLY A 50 -7.32 -5.61 -15.09
CA GLY A 50 -8.28 -5.40 -16.16
C GLY A 50 -9.74 -5.23 -15.73
N PHE A 51 -10.04 -5.27 -14.44
CA PHE A 51 -11.40 -5.00 -13.95
C PHE A 51 -11.87 -3.58 -14.31
N PRO A 52 -13.18 -3.35 -14.49
CA PRO A 52 -13.75 -2.05 -14.90
C PRO A 52 -13.79 -1.00 -13.77
N ASN A 53 -12.89 -1.13 -12.78
CA ASN A 53 -12.71 -0.11 -11.74
C ASN A 53 -11.98 1.09 -12.35
N PRO A 54 -12.29 2.32 -11.91
CA PRO A 54 -11.49 3.49 -12.30
C PRO A 54 -10.03 3.27 -11.91
N VAL A 55 -9.12 3.83 -12.72
CA VAL A 55 -7.68 3.74 -12.45
C VAL A 55 -7.35 4.58 -11.23
N ASN A 56 -6.75 3.95 -10.22
CA ASN A 56 -6.12 4.62 -9.09
C ASN A 56 -4.60 4.43 -9.21
N TYR A 57 -3.88 5.44 -9.70
CA TYR A 57 -2.43 5.35 -9.85
C TYR A 57 -1.71 5.20 -8.51
N ASN A 58 -2.26 5.76 -7.43
CA ASN A 58 -1.71 5.68 -6.07
C ASN A 58 -2.49 4.67 -5.23
N ASP A 59 -2.80 3.51 -5.82
CA ASP A 59 -3.51 2.44 -5.14
C ASP A 59 -2.71 1.81 -3.98
N ASN A 60 -1.41 2.09 -3.89
CA ASN A 60 -0.54 1.75 -2.77
C ASN A 60 -0.59 2.76 -1.59
N GLU A 61 -1.38 3.83 -1.66
CA GLU A 61 -1.46 4.93 -0.68
C GLU A 61 -2.76 4.95 0.14
N LEU A 62 -3.37 3.79 0.42
CA LEU A 62 -4.53 3.73 1.31
C LEU A 62 -4.15 3.72 2.79
N PHE A 63 -3.41 4.77 3.17
CA PHE A 63 -2.78 5.01 4.46
C PHE A 63 -3.62 5.82 5.46
N CYS A 64 -4.94 5.72 5.42
CA CYS A 64 -5.85 6.46 6.32
C CYS A 64 -5.74 8.00 6.21
N GLY A 65 -5.26 8.50 5.06
CA GLY A 65 -4.95 9.92 4.81
C GLY A 65 -3.54 10.37 5.20
N GLY A 66 -2.68 9.44 5.62
CA GLY A 66 -1.32 9.69 6.09
C GLY A 66 -1.26 9.83 7.61
N TYR A 67 -0.06 9.61 8.19
CA TYR A 67 0.14 9.54 9.64
C TYR A 67 -0.50 10.71 10.43
N ALA A 68 -0.23 11.95 10.04
CA ALA A 68 -0.72 13.13 10.77
C ALA A 68 -2.25 13.27 10.69
N VAL A 69 -2.83 12.94 9.53
CA VAL A 69 -4.29 12.97 9.34
C VAL A 69 -4.96 11.90 10.20
N GLN A 70 -4.42 10.68 10.21
CA GLN A 70 -4.95 9.60 11.05
C GLN A 70 -4.86 9.96 12.53
N TRP A 71 -3.67 10.27 13.03
CA TRP A 71 -3.42 10.31 14.47
C TRP A 71 -3.67 11.66 15.15
N GLU A 72 -3.44 12.76 14.45
CA GLU A 72 -3.58 14.11 15.02
C GLU A 72 -4.95 14.72 14.68
N GLN A 73 -5.42 14.56 13.44
CA GLN A 73 -6.71 15.11 13.01
C GLN A 73 -7.89 14.17 13.30
N ASN A 74 -7.74 12.88 13.00
CA ASN A 74 -8.83 11.90 13.11
C ASN A 74 -8.77 11.08 14.41
N GLU A 75 -7.91 11.44 15.36
CA GLU A 75 -7.80 10.78 16.68
C GLU A 75 -7.55 9.25 16.57
N GLY A 76 -6.71 8.85 15.62
CA GLY A 76 -6.35 7.46 15.32
C GLY A 76 -7.35 6.72 14.42
N LYS A 77 -8.48 7.34 14.06
CA LYS A 77 -9.52 6.71 13.24
C LYS A 77 -9.11 6.64 11.77
N CYS A 78 -9.53 5.56 11.13
CA CYS A 78 -9.32 5.27 9.71
C CYS A 78 -10.65 4.83 9.09
N GLY A 79 -10.85 5.08 7.78
CA GLY A 79 -11.96 4.49 7.03
C GLY A 79 -11.89 2.96 7.01
N VAL A 80 -13.01 2.31 6.74
CA VAL A 80 -13.09 0.83 6.75
C VAL A 80 -12.18 0.23 5.69
N CYS A 81 -11.95 0.95 4.59
CA CYS A 81 -11.13 0.51 3.47
C CYS A 81 -9.93 1.42 3.19
N GLY A 82 -9.39 2.07 4.24
CA GLY A 82 -8.11 2.81 4.17
C GLY A 82 -8.19 4.26 3.73
N ASP A 83 -9.39 4.75 3.40
CA ASP A 83 -9.63 6.18 3.20
C ASP A 83 -9.45 6.99 4.51
N ALA A 84 -9.19 8.29 4.39
CA ALA A 84 -9.13 9.17 5.56
C ALA A 84 -10.51 9.25 6.24
N HIS A 85 -10.54 9.12 7.57
CA HIS A 85 -11.79 8.97 8.32
C HIS A 85 -12.74 10.16 8.17
N HIS A 86 -12.22 11.39 8.10
CA HIS A 86 -13.04 12.60 7.97
C HIS A 86 -13.69 12.78 6.59
N ILE A 87 -13.31 11.99 5.57
CA ILE A 87 -13.96 12.05 4.26
C ILE A 87 -15.42 11.56 4.43
N PRO A 88 -16.41 12.29 3.87
CA PRO A 88 -17.82 11.88 3.96
C PRO A 88 -18.09 10.51 3.35
N GLU A 89 -19.04 9.80 3.94
CA GLU A 89 -19.49 8.49 3.42
C GLU A 89 -20.47 8.66 2.24
N PRO A 90 -20.44 7.75 1.25
CA PRO A 90 -19.51 6.63 1.13
C PRO A 90 -18.11 7.12 0.73
N ARG A 91 -17.07 6.71 1.47
CA ARG A 91 -15.69 7.04 1.10
C ARG A 91 -15.31 6.33 -0.20
N PRO A 92 -14.30 6.81 -0.96
CA PRO A 92 -14.00 6.30 -2.29
C PRO A 92 -13.85 4.77 -2.39
N HIS A 93 -13.27 4.11 -1.38
CA HIS A 93 -13.02 2.67 -1.37
C HIS A 93 -14.03 1.86 -0.55
N GLU A 94 -15.05 2.52 0.00
CA GLU A 94 -16.17 1.90 0.69
C GLU A 94 -17.33 1.59 -0.28
N ALA A 95 -18.30 0.79 0.15
CA ALA A 95 -19.43 0.32 -0.63
C ALA A 95 -20.26 1.51 -1.14
N GLY A 96 -20.49 1.54 -2.46
CA GLY A 96 -21.13 2.67 -3.13
C GLY A 96 -20.19 3.83 -3.46
N GLY A 97 -18.93 3.78 -2.99
CA GLY A 97 -17.86 4.68 -3.40
C GLY A 97 -17.37 4.41 -4.82
N MET A 98 -16.46 5.27 -5.28
CA MET A 98 -15.90 5.23 -6.65
C MET A 98 -15.27 3.87 -7.01
N TYR A 99 -14.60 3.23 -6.05
CA TYR A 99 -13.90 1.96 -6.21
C TYR A 99 -14.67 0.78 -5.58
N GLY A 100 -15.56 1.03 -4.62
CA GLY A 100 -16.40 0.01 -3.97
C GLY A 100 -17.63 -0.37 -4.80
N LYS A 101 -17.40 -0.97 -5.97
CA LYS A 101 -18.45 -1.39 -6.92
C LYS A 101 -19.11 -2.74 -6.59
N GLY A 102 -18.63 -3.46 -5.57
CA GLY A 102 -19.16 -4.77 -5.18
C GLY A 102 -18.87 -5.90 -6.16
N ILE A 103 -17.81 -5.77 -6.96
CA ILE A 103 -17.39 -6.78 -7.94
C ILE A 103 -16.59 -7.86 -7.21
N VAL A 104 -17.09 -9.09 -7.20
CA VAL A 104 -16.41 -10.24 -6.62
C VAL A 104 -15.16 -10.57 -7.44
N THR A 105 -13.97 -10.51 -6.82
CA THR A 105 -12.68 -10.74 -7.46
C THR A 105 -12.15 -12.17 -7.30
N ARG A 106 -12.64 -12.90 -6.29
CA ARG A 106 -12.31 -14.32 -6.05
C ARG A 106 -13.50 -15.10 -5.51
N HIS A 107 -13.52 -16.39 -5.82
CA HIS A 107 -14.48 -17.35 -5.32
C HIS A 107 -13.74 -18.44 -4.53
N TYR A 108 -14.13 -18.63 -3.28
CA TYR A 108 -13.51 -19.58 -2.37
C TYR A 108 -14.50 -20.56 -1.80
N SER A 109 -13.98 -21.66 -1.26
CA SER A 109 -14.71 -22.62 -0.45
C SER A 109 -14.56 -22.32 1.04
N VAL A 110 -15.56 -22.71 1.84
CA VAL A 110 -15.48 -22.68 3.30
C VAL A 110 -14.22 -23.39 3.80
N GLY A 111 -13.51 -22.79 4.75
CA GLY A 111 -12.30 -23.40 5.33
C GLY A 111 -11.08 -23.45 4.40
N GLN A 112 -11.17 -22.96 3.17
CA GLN A 112 -10.08 -23.00 2.20
C GLN A 112 -8.86 -22.22 2.71
N GLU A 113 -7.68 -22.77 2.46
CA GLU A 113 -6.43 -22.02 2.57
C GLU A 113 -6.22 -21.25 1.28
N ILE A 114 -6.19 -19.93 1.39
CA ILE A 114 -6.04 -19.02 0.27
C ILE A 114 -4.65 -18.42 0.26
N GLU A 115 -4.07 -18.27 -0.93
CA GLU A 115 -2.85 -17.48 -1.11
C GLU A 115 -3.20 -16.00 -1.10
N VAL A 116 -2.37 -15.22 -0.42
CA VAL A 116 -2.45 -13.78 -0.32
C VAL A 116 -1.19 -13.20 -0.93
N GLU A 117 -1.35 -12.26 -1.86
CA GLU A 117 -0.24 -11.50 -2.43
C GLU A 117 -0.35 -10.04 -2.01
N VAL A 118 0.67 -9.54 -1.31
CA VAL A 118 0.82 -8.13 -0.93
C VAL A 118 2.05 -7.59 -1.63
N GLU A 119 1.92 -6.43 -2.28
CA GLU A 119 3.03 -5.72 -2.90
C GLU A 119 3.32 -4.45 -2.10
N LEU A 120 4.51 -4.40 -1.49
CA LEU A 120 5.03 -3.17 -0.88
C LEU A 120 5.96 -2.48 -1.88
N THR A 121 5.56 -1.30 -2.36
CA THR A 121 6.43 -0.48 -3.21
C THR A 121 7.42 0.35 -2.39
N ALA A 122 7.11 0.58 -1.11
CA ALA A 122 8.06 1.01 -0.07
C ALA A 122 7.78 0.18 1.19
N ASN A 123 8.76 -0.63 1.60
CA ASN A 123 8.69 -1.55 2.72
C ASN A 123 9.20 -0.91 4.01
N HIS A 124 8.29 -0.72 4.96
CA HIS A 124 8.54 -0.05 6.24
C HIS A 124 8.53 -1.04 7.42
N LEU A 125 8.74 -2.33 7.11
CA LEU A 125 8.69 -3.45 8.07
C LEU A 125 7.36 -3.47 8.84
N GLY A 126 7.25 -4.25 9.91
CA GLY A 126 6.03 -4.32 10.71
C GLY A 126 5.19 -5.54 10.36
N THR A 127 3.87 -5.39 10.30
CA THR A 127 2.96 -6.56 10.29
C THR A 127 1.74 -6.42 9.40
N PHE A 128 1.34 -7.51 8.76
CA PHE A 128 0.06 -7.61 8.07
C PHE A 128 -0.96 -8.35 8.92
N VAL A 129 -2.21 -7.88 8.90
CA VAL A 129 -3.37 -8.53 9.52
C VAL A 129 -4.44 -8.65 8.46
N MET A 130 -5.13 -9.79 8.40
CA MET A 130 -6.26 -9.95 7.49
C MET A 130 -7.52 -10.42 8.24
N LYS A 131 -8.65 -9.81 7.88
CA LYS A 131 -9.96 -10.10 8.48
C LYS A 131 -11.00 -10.27 7.38
N LEU A 132 -12.09 -10.96 7.70
CA LEU A 132 -13.21 -11.20 6.80
C LEU A 132 -14.50 -10.60 7.38
N CYS A 133 -15.39 -10.08 6.54
CA CYS A 133 -16.76 -9.76 6.94
C CYS A 133 -17.76 -10.40 5.96
N PRO A 134 -18.68 -11.28 6.41
CA PRO A 134 -19.76 -11.82 5.58
C PRO A 134 -20.89 -10.80 5.36
N ASN A 135 -20.63 -9.82 4.49
CA ASN A 135 -21.48 -8.63 4.31
C ASN A 135 -22.78 -8.88 3.53
N ASN A 136 -22.74 -9.68 2.45
CA ASN A 136 -23.87 -10.08 1.60
C ASN A 136 -24.70 -8.94 0.97
N ASN A 137 -24.26 -7.69 1.09
CA ASN A 137 -24.92 -6.54 0.47
C ASN A 137 -23.87 -5.56 -0.08
N PRO A 138 -23.56 -5.59 -1.38
CA PRO A 138 -22.51 -4.74 -1.97
C PRO A 138 -22.81 -3.23 -1.91
N LYS A 139 -24.02 -2.82 -1.51
CA LYS A 139 -24.41 -1.41 -1.36
C LYS A 139 -24.30 -0.92 0.09
N GLN A 140 -23.96 -1.80 1.03
CA GLN A 140 -23.80 -1.49 2.44
C GLN A 140 -22.36 -1.76 2.84
N GLU A 141 -21.71 -0.79 3.48
CA GLU A 141 -20.33 -0.96 3.91
C GLU A 141 -20.25 -1.93 5.08
N ALA A 142 -19.21 -2.76 5.08
CA ALA A 142 -18.93 -3.65 6.18
C ALA A 142 -18.52 -2.84 7.41
N SER A 143 -18.90 -3.27 8.60
CA SER A 143 -18.51 -2.57 9.83
C SER A 143 -17.20 -3.14 10.39
N GLN A 144 -16.43 -2.33 11.13
CA GLN A 144 -15.22 -2.83 11.79
C GLN A 144 -15.55 -3.94 12.78
N GLU A 145 -16.69 -3.86 13.46
CA GLU A 145 -17.19 -4.89 14.39
C GLU A 145 -17.50 -6.21 13.69
N CYS A 146 -17.81 -6.20 12.39
CA CYS A 146 -17.96 -7.42 11.60
C CYS A 146 -16.60 -8.07 11.36
N PHE A 147 -15.61 -7.29 10.90
CA PHE A 147 -14.25 -7.79 10.67
C PHE A 147 -13.62 -8.36 11.94
N ASP A 148 -13.81 -7.69 13.07
CA ASP A 148 -13.21 -8.09 14.34
C ASP A 148 -13.73 -9.44 14.86
N ARG A 149 -14.87 -9.92 14.35
CA ARG A 149 -15.40 -11.27 14.65
C ARG A 149 -14.77 -12.38 13.84
N TYR A 150 -14.14 -12.08 12.70
CA TYR A 150 -13.58 -13.09 11.79
C TYR A 150 -12.13 -12.74 11.39
N PRO A 151 -11.19 -12.78 12.34
CA PRO A 151 -9.76 -12.73 12.00
C PRO A 151 -9.36 -13.96 11.19
N LEU A 152 -8.42 -13.78 10.26
CA LEU A 152 -7.85 -14.86 9.46
C LEU A 152 -6.46 -15.19 9.97
N TYR A 153 -6.26 -16.47 10.25
CA TYR A 153 -4.99 -16.99 10.75
C TYR A 153 -4.09 -17.42 9.61
N ILE A 154 -2.79 -17.19 9.76
CA ILE A 154 -1.79 -17.67 8.83
C ILE A 154 -1.83 -19.20 8.85
N SER A 155 -1.81 -19.79 7.66
CA SER A 155 -1.81 -21.24 7.50
C SER A 155 -0.64 -21.87 8.27
N GLU A 156 -0.91 -23.02 8.87
CA GLU A 156 0.07 -23.79 9.66
C GLU A 156 0.56 -23.12 10.96
N THR A 157 0.11 -21.90 11.28
CA THR A 157 0.40 -21.23 12.55
C THR A 157 -0.88 -20.98 13.35
N ARG A 158 -0.74 -20.36 14.53
CA ARG A 158 -1.86 -19.85 15.33
C ARG A 158 -1.90 -18.31 15.35
N ASP A 159 -1.09 -17.69 14.49
CA ASP A 159 -0.90 -16.25 14.46
C ASP A 159 -1.85 -15.62 13.43
N ASP A 160 -2.42 -14.48 13.79
CA ASP A 160 -3.24 -13.62 12.92
C ASP A 160 -2.44 -12.43 12.34
N ARG A 161 -1.13 -12.44 12.59
CA ARG A 161 -0.18 -11.38 12.22
C ARG A 161 0.99 -11.94 11.44
N PHE A 162 1.12 -11.53 10.18
CA PHE A 162 2.28 -11.86 9.39
C PHE A 162 3.37 -10.84 9.69
N LEU A 163 4.48 -11.29 10.28
CA LEU A 163 5.64 -10.45 10.56
C LEU A 163 6.50 -10.33 9.30
N ILE A 164 6.78 -9.10 8.86
CA ILE A 164 7.69 -8.87 7.75
C ILE A 164 9.13 -9.18 8.20
N PRO A 165 9.87 -10.08 7.52
CA PRO A 165 11.26 -10.37 7.86
C PRO A 165 12.14 -9.12 7.74
N LEU A 166 13.11 -8.97 8.65
CA LEU A 166 13.95 -7.77 8.75
C LEU A 166 14.96 -7.63 7.61
N ASP A 167 15.27 -8.72 6.91
CA ASP A 167 16.22 -8.82 5.79
C ASP A 167 15.54 -8.64 4.41
N THR A 168 14.32 -8.11 4.39
CA THR A 168 13.55 -7.91 3.15
C THR A 168 14.00 -6.68 2.37
N ALA A 169 13.82 -6.73 1.06
CA ALA A 169 14.13 -5.61 0.18
C ALA A 169 13.19 -4.41 0.43
N LYS A 170 13.65 -3.20 0.03
CA LYS A 170 12.88 -1.95 0.12
C LYS A 170 11.58 -1.99 -0.68
N LYS A 171 11.55 -2.76 -1.77
CA LYS A 171 10.36 -3.13 -2.52
C LYS A 171 10.29 -4.65 -2.56
N GLU A 172 9.15 -5.22 -2.21
CA GLU A 172 8.99 -6.67 -2.12
C GLU A 172 7.55 -7.10 -2.35
N ILE A 173 7.37 -8.30 -2.90
CA ILE A 173 6.10 -8.99 -3.00
C ILE A 173 6.06 -10.12 -1.97
N PHE A 174 5.20 -9.95 -0.98
CA PHE A 174 4.96 -10.96 0.05
C PHE A 174 3.85 -11.90 -0.39
N ARG A 175 4.16 -13.20 -0.38
CA ARG A 175 3.17 -14.27 -0.56
C ARG A 175 3.09 -15.13 0.68
N TYR A 176 1.90 -15.23 1.23
CA TYR A 176 1.62 -16.05 2.40
C TYR A 176 0.21 -16.64 2.30
N LYS A 177 -0.08 -17.66 3.10
CA LYS A 177 -1.39 -18.30 3.10
C LYS A 177 -2.14 -17.98 4.37
N VAL A 178 -3.44 -17.77 4.25
CA VAL A 178 -4.35 -17.71 5.41
C VAL A 178 -5.49 -18.70 5.24
N ARG A 179 -6.11 -19.06 6.36
CA ARG A 179 -7.27 -19.95 6.36
C ARG A 179 -8.58 -19.19 6.52
N LEU A 180 -9.52 -19.40 5.60
CA LEU A 180 -10.89 -18.89 5.73
C LEU A 180 -11.64 -19.62 6.86
N PRO A 181 -12.64 -18.97 7.52
CA PRO A 181 -13.40 -19.62 8.57
C PRO A 181 -14.21 -20.82 8.02
N PRO A 182 -14.21 -21.99 8.69
CA PRO A 182 -14.81 -23.21 8.15
C PRO A 182 -16.35 -23.22 8.12
N TYR A 183 -17.01 -22.23 8.73
CA TYR A 183 -18.46 -22.14 8.87
C TYR A 183 -19.04 -20.81 8.37
N VAL A 184 -18.24 -20.02 7.64
CA VAL A 184 -18.69 -18.73 7.10
C VAL A 184 -18.91 -18.86 5.60
N THR A 185 -20.11 -18.51 5.15
CA THR A 185 -20.45 -18.39 3.73
C THR A 185 -20.98 -16.99 3.44
N CYS A 186 -20.79 -16.54 2.22
CA CYS A 186 -21.23 -15.23 1.76
C CYS A 186 -21.27 -15.17 0.23
N THR A 187 -22.30 -14.53 -0.28
CA THR A 187 -22.40 -14.15 -1.70
C THR A 187 -21.46 -13.00 -2.04
N GLN A 188 -21.22 -12.12 -1.07
CA GLN A 188 -20.21 -11.07 -1.10
C GLN A 188 -19.66 -10.89 0.32
N CYS A 189 -18.45 -11.35 0.54
CA CYS A 189 -17.63 -11.01 1.69
C CYS A 189 -16.72 -9.84 1.34
N VAL A 190 -16.32 -9.09 2.37
CA VAL A 190 -15.19 -8.17 2.27
C VAL A 190 -14.01 -8.78 3.02
N LEU A 191 -12.85 -8.83 2.39
CA LEU A 191 -11.56 -9.08 3.03
C LEU A 191 -10.89 -7.73 3.31
N GLN A 192 -10.50 -7.50 4.55
CA GLN A 192 -9.77 -6.31 4.98
C GLN A 192 -8.33 -6.71 5.28
N TRP A 193 -7.40 -6.29 4.42
CA TRP A 193 -5.97 -6.33 4.71
C TRP A 193 -5.59 -5.03 5.43
N THR A 194 -4.88 -5.14 6.55
CA THR A 194 -4.32 -4.00 7.27
C THR A 194 -2.82 -4.19 7.45
N TYR A 195 -2.04 -3.18 7.09
CA TYR A 195 -0.60 -3.13 7.31
C TYR A 195 -0.28 -2.07 8.36
N TYR A 196 0.35 -2.50 9.45
CA TYR A 196 0.91 -1.62 10.47
C TYR A 196 2.42 -1.52 10.26
N THR A 197 2.92 -0.33 9.94
CA THR A 197 4.36 -0.12 9.70
C THR A 197 5.18 -0.31 10.97
N GLY A 198 6.44 -0.73 10.81
CA GLY A 198 7.35 -1.04 11.91
C GLY A 198 8.51 -0.05 12.06
N ASN A 199 8.57 0.99 11.24
CA ASN A 199 9.69 1.94 11.19
C ASN A 199 9.46 3.23 12.00
N MET A 200 8.30 3.36 12.68
CA MET A 200 7.99 4.55 13.47
C MET A 200 8.70 4.54 14.83
N TRP A 201 9.29 5.66 15.23
CA TRP A 201 9.84 5.85 16.58
C TRP A 201 8.75 6.31 17.53
N GLY A 202 8.59 5.62 18.66
CA GLY A 202 7.61 6.01 19.66
C GLY A 202 7.81 5.36 21.01
N VAL A 203 6.91 5.70 21.94
CA VAL A 203 6.92 5.17 23.32
C VAL A 203 6.29 3.77 23.32
N CYS A 204 7.05 2.80 23.80
CA CYS A 204 6.64 1.41 24.01
C CYS A 204 5.77 1.28 25.28
N SER A 205 5.11 0.13 25.46
CA SER A 205 4.21 -0.13 26.60
C SER A 205 4.90 -0.08 27.96
N ASN A 206 6.21 -0.32 28.02
CA ASN A 206 7.05 -0.21 29.20
C ASN A 206 7.59 1.21 29.46
N GLY A 207 7.18 2.20 28.65
CA GLY A 207 7.61 3.60 28.75
C GLY A 207 8.96 3.91 28.11
N THR A 208 9.68 2.93 27.54
CA THR A 208 10.90 3.20 26.77
C THR A 208 10.57 3.69 25.37
N GLU A 209 11.51 4.33 24.69
CA GLU A 209 11.34 4.71 23.28
C GLU A 209 12.17 3.82 22.36
N ALA A 210 11.57 3.36 21.26
CA ALA A 210 12.25 2.56 20.25
C ALA A 210 11.57 2.67 18.88
N VAL A 211 12.28 2.26 17.83
CA VAL A 211 11.69 2.01 16.50
C VAL A 211 10.71 0.83 16.59
N GLY A 212 9.56 0.95 15.92
CA GLY A 212 8.47 -0.02 15.96
C GLY A 212 7.51 0.16 17.14
N CYS A 213 7.74 1.16 17.99
CA CYS A 213 6.86 1.49 19.11
C CYS A 213 6.00 2.73 18.83
N GLY A 214 4.93 2.88 19.62
CA GLY A 214 4.00 4.00 19.50
C GLY A 214 2.96 3.80 18.40
N ARG A 215 2.53 4.93 17.83
CA ARG A 215 1.51 4.98 16.78
C ARG A 215 2.16 4.61 15.45
N SER A 216 1.66 3.58 14.77
CA SER A 216 2.14 3.19 13.44
C SER A 216 1.36 3.91 12.35
N GLU A 217 1.99 4.12 11.21
CA GLU A 217 1.22 4.39 10.00
C GLU A 217 0.45 3.12 9.61
N THR A 218 -0.79 3.31 9.15
CA THR A 218 -1.72 2.21 8.90
C THR A 218 -2.19 2.27 7.45
N PHE A 219 -1.97 1.18 6.70
CA PHE A 219 -2.57 0.99 5.37
C PHE A 219 -3.70 0.00 5.48
N ARG A 220 -4.76 0.21 4.71
CA ARG A 220 -5.88 -0.71 4.70
C ARG A 220 -6.46 -0.84 3.31
N ASN A 221 -6.70 -2.06 2.86
CA ASN A 221 -7.36 -2.32 1.58
C ASN A 221 -8.53 -3.29 1.79
N CYS A 222 -9.55 -3.16 0.96
CA CYS A 222 -10.70 -4.06 0.93
C CYS A 222 -10.78 -4.80 -0.40
N ALA A 223 -10.99 -6.12 -0.37
CA ALA A 223 -11.27 -6.94 -1.54
C ALA A 223 -12.64 -7.62 -1.39
N ASP A 224 -13.45 -7.62 -2.44
CA ASP A 224 -14.76 -8.25 -2.45
C ASP A 224 -14.62 -9.69 -2.98
N VAL A 225 -15.00 -10.69 -2.18
CA VAL A 225 -14.87 -12.12 -2.53
C VAL A 225 -16.15 -12.87 -2.24
N SER A 226 -16.27 -14.12 -2.67
CA SER A 226 -17.39 -14.99 -2.26
C SER A 226 -16.87 -16.27 -1.61
N VAL A 227 -17.63 -16.79 -0.65
CA VAL A 227 -17.29 -18.04 0.05
C VAL A 227 -18.52 -18.94 0.03
N ILE A 228 -18.39 -20.08 -0.64
CA ILE A 228 -19.48 -21.06 -0.83
C ILE A 228 -19.16 -22.38 -0.13
N THR A 229 -20.18 -23.19 0.14
CA THR A 229 -19.96 -24.56 0.61
C THR A 229 -19.39 -25.43 -0.50
N SER A 230 -18.40 -26.26 -0.18
CA SER A 230 -17.93 -27.30 -1.09
C SER A 230 -18.97 -28.42 -1.14
N THR A 231 -19.98 -28.30 -2.01
CA THR A 231 -20.93 -29.39 -2.24
C THR A 231 -20.25 -30.52 -3.00
N GLY A 232 -19.71 -31.50 -2.27
CA GLY A 232 -19.68 -32.94 -2.61
C GLY A 232 -19.10 -33.43 -3.95
N GLY A 233 -18.54 -32.57 -4.79
CA GLY A 233 -17.88 -32.96 -6.03
C GLY A 233 -16.83 -31.92 -6.35
N LEU A 234 -15.57 -32.26 -6.15
CA LEU A 234 -14.42 -31.46 -6.59
C LEU A 234 -14.59 -31.17 -8.09
N PRO A 235 -14.91 -29.93 -8.52
CA PRO A 235 -14.49 -29.55 -9.85
C PRO A 235 -12.97 -29.56 -9.82
N PRO A 236 -12.26 -30.00 -10.88
CA PRO A 236 -10.83 -29.78 -10.95
C PRO A 236 -10.57 -28.30 -10.70
N ALA A 237 -9.62 -27.96 -9.82
CA ALA A 237 -9.19 -26.58 -9.54
C ALA A 237 -8.84 -25.76 -10.80
N PHE A 238 -8.75 -26.41 -11.96
CA PHE A 238 -8.39 -25.86 -13.26
C PHE A 238 -9.55 -25.72 -14.26
N ALA A 239 -10.76 -26.21 -13.99
CA ALA A 239 -11.79 -26.34 -15.04
C ALA A 239 -12.84 -25.20 -15.08
N GLY A 240 -12.96 -24.37 -14.04
CA GLY A 240 -14.00 -23.33 -13.98
C GLY A 240 -13.65 -22.07 -13.20
N ASP A 241 -12.78 -22.15 -12.18
CA ASP A 241 -12.51 -21.01 -11.28
C ASP A 241 -11.66 -19.92 -11.92
N LEU A 242 -10.61 -20.26 -12.69
CA LEU A 242 -9.74 -19.24 -13.30
C LEU A 242 -10.52 -18.30 -14.24
N ARG A 243 -11.48 -18.79 -15.04
CA ARG A 243 -12.31 -17.91 -15.89
C ARG A 243 -13.30 -17.07 -15.09
N ARG A 244 -13.72 -17.57 -13.92
CA ARG A 244 -14.69 -16.90 -13.05
C ARG A 244 -14.06 -15.80 -12.20
N ASP A 245 -12.84 -16.05 -11.72
CA ASP A 245 -12.06 -15.12 -10.90
C ASP A 245 -11.31 -14.07 -11.72
N TYR A 246 -11.04 -14.37 -12.99
CA TYR A 246 -10.28 -13.51 -13.89
C TYR A 246 -11.04 -13.23 -15.21
N PRO A 247 -12.29 -12.74 -15.16
CA PRO A 247 -13.08 -12.54 -16.37
C PRO A 247 -12.48 -11.48 -17.31
N PHE A 248 -11.63 -10.58 -16.80
CA PHE A 248 -11.02 -9.49 -17.56
C PHE A 248 -9.51 -9.64 -17.76
N LEU A 249 -8.90 -10.70 -17.22
CA LEU A 249 -7.46 -10.88 -17.27
C LEU A 249 -7.04 -11.33 -18.66
N LEU A 250 -6.21 -10.52 -19.31
CA LEU A 250 -5.51 -10.90 -20.52
C LEU A 250 -4.33 -11.79 -20.15
N TYR A 251 -3.99 -12.70 -21.05
CA TYR A 251 -2.82 -13.55 -20.90
C TYR A 251 -1.92 -13.36 -22.12
N TYR A 252 -0.61 -13.22 -21.88
CA TYR A 252 0.38 -13.27 -22.95
C TYR A 252 0.98 -14.66 -23.05
N ARG A 253 1.25 -15.04 -24.29
CA ARG A 253 2.00 -16.25 -24.63
C ARG A 253 3.39 -15.81 -25.04
N ASP A 254 4.40 -16.31 -24.34
CA ASP A 254 5.77 -16.14 -24.79
C ASP A 254 5.98 -16.99 -26.06
N LEU A 255 6.37 -16.35 -27.16
CA LEU A 255 6.64 -17.02 -28.43
C LEU A 255 7.86 -17.94 -28.34
N ASN A 256 8.81 -17.64 -27.45
CA ASN A 256 10.00 -18.45 -27.20
C ASN A 256 9.73 -19.62 -26.24
N MET A 257 8.68 -19.52 -25.41
CA MET A 257 8.21 -20.57 -24.51
C MET A 257 6.72 -20.85 -24.72
N PRO A 258 6.33 -21.49 -25.84
CA PRO A 258 4.93 -21.58 -26.27
C PRO A 258 4.01 -22.38 -25.34
N ARG A 259 4.53 -23.03 -24.31
CA ARG A 259 3.77 -23.74 -23.26
C ARG A 259 3.47 -22.87 -22.03
N ASN A 260 4.14 -21.73 -21.88
CA ASN A 260 3.95 -20.85 -20.74
C ASN A 260 3.03 -19.69 -21.13
N VAL A 261 1.97 -19.55 -20.34
CA VAL A 261 0.97 -18.47 -20.46
C VAL A 261 1.00 -17.74 -19.13
N TYR A 262 1.19 -16.43 -19.18
CA TYR A 262 1.33 -15.61 -17.97
C TYR A 262 0.18 -14.60 -17.89
N PRO A 263 -0.38 -14.37 -16.68
CA PRO A 263 -1.42 -13.37 -16.48
C PRO A 263 -0.84 -11.96 -16.63
N LEU A 264 -1.52 -11.09 -17.39
CA LEU A 264 -1.18 -9.68 -17.47
C LEU A 264 -1.64 -8.95 -16.22
N VAL A 265 -0.68 -8.52 -15.42
CA VAL A 265 -0.88 -7.65 -14.24
C VAL A 265 0.01 -6.43 -14.39
N VAL A 266 -0.59 -5.24 -14.36
CA VAL A 266 0.17 -3.98 -14.43
C VAL A 266 0.77 -3.68 -13.05
N ARG A 267 2.07 -3.89 -12.89
CA ARG A 267 2.77 -3.71 -11.60
C ARG A 267 3.48 -2.37 -11.46
N ASP A 268 3.77 -1.71 -12.57
CA ASP A 268 4.42 -0.41 -12.56
C ASP A 268 3.62 0.61 -11.74
N GLN A 269 4.33 1.46 -11.00
CA GLN A 269 3.70 2.46 -10.14
C GLN A 269 3.65 3.82 -10.83
N VAL A 270 4.77 4.22 -11.42
CA VAL A 270 4.94 5.47 -12.15
C VAL A 270 5.71 5.20 -13.43
N CYS A 271 5.33 5.89 -14.49
CA CYS A 271 6.06 5.87 -15.75
C CYS A 271 6.34 7.30 -16.20
N VAL A 272 7.61 7.60 -16.43
CA VAL A 272 8.12 8.93 -16.78
C VAL A 272 8.73 8.91 -18.17
N PRO A 273 8.72 10.05 -18.89
CA PRO A 273 9.38 10.12 -20.18
C PRO A 273 10.88 9.92 -20.06
N THR A 274 11.48 9.28 -21.06
CA THR A 274 12.94 9.20 -21.18
C THR A 274 13.54 10.60 -21.30
N ARG A 275 14.85 10.72 -21.07
CA ARG A 275 15.57 12.01 -21.12
C ARG A 275 15.36 12.76 -22.44
N SER A 276 15.17 12.04 -23.55
CA SER A 276 14.94 12.61 -24.88
C SER A 276 13.57 13.26 -25.01
N PHE A 277 12.56 12.77 -24.29
CA PHE A 277 11.17 13.22 -24.40
C PHE A 277 10.69 13.99 -23.16
N SER A 278 11.51 14.12 -22.11
CA SER A 278 11.12 14.73 -20.82
C SER A 278 10.77 16.22 -20.89
N ARG A 279 11.25 16.93 -21.93
CA ARG A 279 10.97 18.35 -22.16
C ARG A 279 9.67 18.62 -22.94
N LEU A 280 9.05 17.58 -23.49
CA LEU A 280 7.82 17.74 -24.26
C LEU A 280 6.62 17.86 -23.31
N PRO A 281 5.80 18.93 -23.43
CA PRO A 281 4.61 19.10 -22.60
C PRO A 281 3.64 17.92 -22.74
N GLY A 282 3.12 17.44 -21.61
CA GLY A 282 2.17 16.32 -21.56
C GLY A 282 2.79 14.93 -21.68
N MET A 283 4.11 14.79 -21.90
CA MET A 283 4.72 13.46 -21.98
C MET A 283 4.67 12.69 -20.66
N LEU A 284 4.69 13.38 -19.51
CA LEU A 284 4.52 12.73 -18.20
C LEU A 284 3.15 12.05 -18.08
N SER A 285 2.06 12.76 -18.40
CA SER A 285 0.73 12.16 -18.38
C SER A 285 0.57 11.11 -19.48
N TRP A 286 1.17 11.33 -20.66
CA TRP A 286 1.14 10.33 -21.73
C TRP A 286 1.80 9.02 -21.33
N CYS A 287 3.01 9.07 -20.75
CA CYS A 287 3.72 7.89 -20.25
C CYS A 287 2.93 7.20 -19.14
N GLN A 288 2.47 7.95 -18.14
CA GLN A 288 1.66 7.40 -17.06
C GLN A 288 0.42 6.69 -17.62
N THR A 289 -0.35 7.36 -18.48
CA THR A 289 -1.59 6.79 -18.99
C THR A 289 -1.35 5.61 -19.94
N ASN A 290 -0.42 5.71 -20.87
CA ASN A 290 -0.26 4.66 -21.89
C ASN A 290 0.52 3.45 -21.37
N CYS A 291 1.53 3.65 -20.53
CA CYS A 291 2.28 2.55 -19.96
C CYS A 291 1.47 1.75 -18.94
N LEU A 292 0.60 2.41 -18.18
CA LEU A 292 -0.20 1.76 -17.14
C LEU A 292 -1.61 1.40 -17.61
N ARG A 293 -2.00 1.68 -18.86
CA ARG A 293 -3.31 1.21 -19.36
C ARG A 293 -3.34 -0.32 -19.41
N TYR A 294 -4.54 -0.89 -19.50
CA TYR A 294 -4.72 -2.33 -19.64
C TYR A 294 -5.32 -2.67 -21.03
N PRO A 295 -4.57 -3.30 -21.97
CA PRO A 295 -3.17 -3.71 -21.88
C PRO A 295 -2.17 -2.55 -22.10
N PRO A 296 -0.98 -2.60 -21.46
CA PRO A 296 0.05 -1.57 -21.57
C PRO A 296 0.45 -1.24 -23.01
N ASN A 297 0.80 0.03 -23.24
CA ASN A 297 1.49 0.49 -24.44
C ASN A 297 2.60 1.46 -24.01
N CYS A 298 3.78 0.90 -23.76
CA CYS A 298 4.92 1.63 -23.24
C CYS A 298 6.15 1.43 -24.15
N PRO A 299 6.30 2.23 -25.22
CA PRO A 299 7.53 2.18 -26.02
C PRO A 299 8.73 2.63 -25.18
N GLU A 300 9.75 1.79 -25.08
CA GLU A 300 10.94 2.02 -24.25
C GLU A 300 11.75 3.25 -24.71
N GLU A 301 11.63 3.65 -25.98
CA GLU A 301 12.26 4.87 -26.48
C GLU A 301 11.62 6.14 -25.89
N LEU A 302 10.33 6.08 -25.57
CA LEU A 302 9.53 7.21 -25.13
C LEU A 302 9.44 7.29 -23.60
N CYS A 303 9.25 6.16 -22.93
CA CYS A 303 8.93 6.09 -21.51
C CYS A 303 9.77 5.04 -20.79
N THR A 304 10.03 5.29 -19.51
CA THR A 304 10.60 4.34 -18.56
C THR A 304 9.74 4.28 -17.30
N CYS A 305 9.60 3.10 -16.71
CA CYS A 305 8.83 2.87 -15.49
C CYS A 305 9.79 2.40 -14.38
N PRO A 306 10.49 3.33 -13.71
CA PRO A 306 11.48 2.96 -12.72
C PRO A 306 10.83 2.20 -11.56
N GLN A 307 11.54 1.23 -11.02
CA GLN A 307 11.06 0.39 -9.91
C GLN A 307 11.80 0.68 -8.61
N VAL A 308 13.03 1.20 -8.72
CA VAL A 308 13.92 1.47 -7.60
C VAL A 308 14.46 2.89 -7.72
N CYS A 309 14.63 3.55 -6.58
CA CYS A 309 15.32 4.83 -6.50
C CYS A 309 16.37 4.78 -5.38
N GLU A 310 17.49 5.42 -5.64
CA GLU A 310 18.62 5.54 -4.72
C GLU A 310 18.93 7.01 -4.49
N ALA A 311 19.32 7.32 -3.26
CA ALA A 311 19.80 8.61 -2.85
C ALA A 311 21.19 8.86 -3.43
N THR A 312 21.35 10.04 -4.01
CA THR A 312 22.59 10.51 -4.63
C THR A 312 22.95 11.89 -4.10
N GLY A 313 24.19 12.33 -4.33
CA GLY A 313 24.64 13.66 -3.93
C GLY A 313 24.62 13.82 -2.41
N GLU A 314 23.95 14.86 -1.90
CA GLU A 314 23.97 15.17 -0.46
C GLU A 314 23.26 14.14 0.44
N LEU A 315 22.40 13.31 -0.13
CA LEU A 315 21.65 12.27 0.58
C LEU A 315 22.33 10.90 0.54
N GLU A 316 23.36 10.73 -0.29
CA GLU A 316 24.03 9.45 -0.51
C GLU A 316 24.57 8.87 0.80
N GLY A 317 24.33 7.56 1.02
CA GLY A 317 24.78 6.83 2.20
C GLY A 317 24.06 7.17 3.51
N ARG A 318 23.08 8.08 3.51
CA ARG A 318 22.27 8.37 4.71
C ARG A 318 21.21 7.31 4.92
N GLU A 319 21.09 6.86 6.16
CA GLU A 319 20.06 5.90 6.56
C GLU A 319 18.66 6.43 6.21
N GLY A 320 17.85 5.59 5.54
CA GLY A 320 16.50 5.93 5.11
C GLY A 320 16.39 6.87 3.90
N ALA A 321 17.49 7.38 3.34
CA ALA A 321 17.42 8.32 2.23
C ALA A 321 16.95 7.70 0.92
N ASP A 322 17.28 6.44 0.66
CA ASP A 322 16.77 5.72 -0.51
C ASP A 322 15.26 5.53 -0.43
N VAL A 323 14.73 5.22 0.76
CA VAL A 323 13.29 5.10 1.01
C VAL A 323 12.62 6.44 0.75
N TYR A 324 13.18 7.54 1.26
CA TYR A 324 12.72 8.89 0.92
C TYR A 324 12.68 9.14 -0.60
N CYS A 325 13.70 8.70 -1.35
CA CYS A 325 13.71 8.81 -2.80
C CYS A 325 12.60 7.98 -3.44
N MET A 326 12.35 6.76 -2.97
CA MET A 326 11.24 5.94 -3.43
C MET A 326 9.89 6.63 -3.17
N ASP A 327 9.66 7.15 -1.97
CA ASP A 327 8.42 7.85 -1.60
C ASP A 327 8.17 9.11 -2.46
N GLN A 328 9.23 9.82 -2.85
CA GLN A 328 9.09 11.05 -3.66
C GLN A 328 9.05 10.80 -5.16
N CYS A 329 9.66 9.72 -5.64
CA CYS A 329 9.85 9.47 -7.07
C CYS A 329 8.93 8.38 -7.61
N ILE A 330 8.62 7.33 -6.85
CA ILE A 330 7.78 6.18 -7.24
C ILE A 330 6.31 6.45 -6.85
N VAL A 331 5.83 7.64 -7.18
CA VAL A 331 4.47 8.14 -6.90
C VAL A 331 3.98 8.96 -8.09
N TYR A 332 2.66 9.07 -8.27
CA TYR A 332 2.08 9.91 -9.31
C TYR A 332 1.25 11.09 -8.73
N PRO A 333 1.48 12.33 -9.20
CA PRO A 333 2.61 12.77 -10.03
C PRO A 333 3.93 12.72 -9.24
N PRO A 334 5.06 12.37 -9.89
CA PRO A 334 6.35 12.26 -9.21
C PRO A 334 6.81 13.63 -8.70
N ARG A 335 7.32 13.66 -7.47
CA ARG A 335 7.95 14.83 -6.82
C ARG A 335 9.45 14.62 -6.65
N CYS A 336 10.06 13.93 -7.61
CA CYS A 336 11.41 13.42 -7.52
C CYS A 336 12.47 14.54 -7.55
N PRO A 337 13.30 14.70 -6.49
CA PRO A 337 14.39 15.67 -6.52
C PRO A 337 15.57 15.12 -7.34
N ALA A 338 15.64 15.52 -8.61
CA ALA A 338 16.57 14.96 -9.60
C ALA A 338 18.08 15.13 -9.26
N ASN A 339 18.45 16.02 -8.33
CA ASN A 339 19.82 16.20 -7.86
C ASN A 339 20.16 15.38 -6.59
N ARG A 340 19.17 14.69 -6.02
CA ARG A 340 19.29 13.96 -4.75
C ARG A 340 18.81 12.51 -4.87
N CYS A 341 18.10 12.17 -5.95
CA CYS A 341 17.54 10.85 -6.18
C CYS A 341 17.76 10.44 -7.64
N SER A 342 18.18 9.19 -7.84
CA SER A 342 18.33 8.54 -9.14
C SER A 342 17.44 7.30 -9.18
N CYS A 343 16.62 7.16 -10.22
CA CYS A 343 15.65 6.07 -10.35
C CYS A 343 15.86 5.30 -11.65
N TYR A 344 15.68 3.98 -11.59
CA TYR A 344 15.91 3.08 -12.72
C TYR A 344 14.92 1.93 -12.77
#